data_AF-B4SDP1-F1
#
_entry.id   AF-B4SDP1-F1
#
_cell.length_a   1.000
_cell.length_b   1.000
_cell.length_c   1.000
_cell.angle_alpha   90.00
_cell.angle_beta   90.00
_cell.angle_gamma   90.00
#
_symmetry.space_group_name_H-M   'P 1'
#
loop_
_entity.id
_entity.type
_entity.pdbx_description
1 polymer ?
#
loop_
_entity_poly.entity_id
_entity_poly.type
_entity_poly.pdbx_seq_one_letter_code
_entity_poly.pdbx_strand_id
1 'polypeptide(L)'
;MKTILYAIIAVAIMTMSGMAHATEVINLHIGGSYSNIKSIVKGVHKSEGGGSIDPSYLNERALKYLYCVDLFTPVNVNDNYPYTTVNNSAIIHGNPVKNAGKVAYLLGNYGIGGQGEQAIALQAAIWHVVNETGVYDLDIESYGSTSNIATLYNKYINEATTNSSDVSKFLWINPGKDVKHTNYQGLVSNSPNPEPSTYVLLCLGGLFVAFRLRKSSGTSAVTV
;
A
#
# COMPACT_ATOMS: atom_id res chain seq x y z
N MET A 1 -34.35 8.25 40.33
CA MET A 1 -32.90 7.92 40.42
C MET A 1 -32.40 7.05 39.26
N LYS A 2 -33.09 5.98 38.84
CA LYS A 2 -32.65 5.11 37.73
C LYS A 2 -32.46 5.83 36.38
N THR A 3 -33.27 6.86 36.09
CA THR A 3 -33.23 7.63 34.84
C THR A 3 -31.98 8.52 34.71
N ILE A 4 -31.44 9.01 35.83
CA ILE A 4 -30.25 9.86 35.86
C ILE A 4 -28.99 9.01 35.61
N LEU A 5 -28.97 7.77 36.12
CA LEU A 5 -27.88 6.83 35.89
C LEU A 5 -27.72 6.47 34.40
N TYR A 6 -28.82 6.25 33.68
CA TYR A 6 -28.78 5.97 32.23
C TYR A 6 -28.34 7.18 31.39
N ALA A 7 -28.68 8.40 31.80
CA ALA A 7 -28.23 9.62 31.12
C ALA A 7 -26.71 9.82 31.29
N ILE A 8 -26.17 9.55 32.47
CA ILE A 8 -24.73 9.65 32.75
C ILE A 8 -23.94 8.61 31.95
N ILE A 9 -24.42 7.36 31.88
CA ILE A 9 -23.79 6.29 31.10
C ILE A 9 -23.82 6.61 29.59
N ALA A 10 -24.92 7.17 29.08
CA ALA A 10 -25.03 7.54 27.66
C ALA A 10 -24.08 8.69 27.27
N VAL A 11 -23.89 9.67 28.17
CA VAL A 11 -22.93 10.76 27.95
C VAL A 11 -21.50 10.24 28.02
N ALA A 12 -21.17 9.36 28.96
CA ALA A 12 -19.83 8.77 29.08
C ALA A 12 -19.44 7.96 27.82
N ILE A 13 -20.35 7.17 27.25
CA ILE A 13 -20.10 6.41 26.02
C ILE A 13 -19.91 7.35 24.81
N MET A 14 -20.68 8.44 24.73
CA MET A 14 -20.57 9.41 23.63
C MET A 14 -19.29 10.27 23.70
N THR A 15 -18.78 10.57 24.90
CA THR A 15 -17.53 11.31 25.06
C THR A 15 -16.28 10.46 24.81
N MET A 16 -16.36 9.13 24.95
CA MET A 16 -15.22 8.24 24.68
C MET A 16 -15.05 7.89 23.20
N SER A 17 -16.08 8.05 22.37
CA SER A 17 -15.98 7.92 20.90
C SER A 17 -15.20 9.04 20.21
N GLY A 18 -14.81 10.10 20.94
CA GLY A 18 -14.09 11.26 20.39
C GLY A 18 -12.56 11.20 20.51
N MET A 19 -12.00 10.17 21.16
CA MET A 19 -10.55 10.08 21.41
C MET A 19 -9.97 8.75 20.93
N ALA A 20 -10.04 8.53 19.62
CA ALA A 20 -9.20 7.57 18.91
C ALA A 20 -8.40 8.31 17.82
N HIS A 21 -7.64 9.33 18.23
CA HIS A 21 -6.48 9.81 17.47
C HIS A 21 -5.22 9.33 18.19
N ALA A 22 -5.06 8.01 18.31
CA ALA A 22 -3.70 7.50 18.38
C ALA A 22 -3.17 7.65 16.95
N THR A 23 -2.14 8.48 16.76
CA THR A 23 -1.31 8.39 15.55
C THR A 23 -0.74 6.97 15.57
N GLU A 24 -1.42 6.06 14.89
CA GLU A 24 -1.04 4.66 14.86
C GLU A 24 0.38 4.61 14.30
N VAL A 25 1.31 4.15 15.11
CA VAL A 25 2.69 3.95 14.68
C VAL A 25 2.63 2.79 13.70
N ILE A 26 2.83 3.09 12.41
CA ILE A 26 2.77 2.06 11.38
C ILE A 26 4.12 1.36 11.34
N ASN A 27 4.11 0.08 11.68
CA ASN A 27 5.27 -0.79 11.63
C ASN A 27 5.24 -1.63 10.35
N LEU A 28 6.24 -1.43 9.50
CA LEU A 28 6.48 -2.28 8.35
C LEU A 28 7.61 -3.26 8.68
N HIS A 29 7.31 -4.55 8.61
CA HIS A 29 8.31 -5.61 8.55
C HIS A 29 8.52 -6.01 7.09
N ILE A 30 9.73 -5.84 6.59
CA ILE A 30 10.11 -6.30 5.26
C ILE A 30 10.84 -7.62 5.43
N GLY A 31 10.26 -8.72 4.97
CA GLY A 31 10.88 -10.04 5.03
C GLY A 31 11.53 -10.46 3.71
N GLY A 32 11.85 -11.74 3.61
CA GLY A 32 12.23 -12.39 2.36
C GLY A 32 13.62 -12.00 1.84
N SER A 33 13.76 -12.03 0.52
CA SER A 33 15.00 -11.74 -0.21
C SER A 33 14.69 -11.11 -1.55
N TYR A 34 15.68 -10.42 -2.13
CA TYR A 34 15.59 -9.90 -3.48
C TYR A 34 15.92 -10.94 -4.54
N SER A 35 15.27 -10.83 -5.70
CA SER A 35 15.81 -11.34 -6.96
C SER A 35 16.89 -10.41 -7.49
N ASN A 36 17.84 -10.98 -8.23
CA ASN A 36 18.87 -10.21 -8.92
C ASN A 36 18.33 -9.70 -10.26
N ILE A 37 18.29 -8.39 -10.43
CA ILE A 37 17.88 -7.71 -11.65
C ILE A 37 19.11 -7.13 -12.33
N LYS A 38 19.34 -7.50 -13.59
CA LYS A 38 20.32 -6.87 -14.48
C LYS A 38 19.69 -5.67 -15.16
N SER A 39 20.31 -4.51 -14.99
CA SER A 39 19.78 -3.22 -15.48
C SER A 39 20.89 -2.38 -16.10
N ILE A 40 20.49 -1.42 -16.91
CA ILE A 40 21.35 -0.37 -17.47
C ILE A 40 20.84 0.95 -16.89
N VAL A 41 21.66 1.57 -16.05
CA VAL A 41 21.31 2.83 -15.38
C VAL A 41 22.22 3.92 -15.90
N LYS A 42 21.64 4.89 -16.63
CA LYS A 42 22.39 5.96 -17.32
C LYS A 42 23.54 5.41 -18.19
N GLY A 43 23.28 4.32 -18.92
CA GLY A 43 24.24 3.66 -19.80
C GLY A 43 25.27 2.74 -19.11
N VAL A 44 25.15 2.52 -17.79
CA VAL A 44 26.05 1.65 -17.03
C VAL A 44 25.34 0.38 -16.62
N HIS A 45 25.90 -0.79 -16.94
CA HIS A 45 25.38 -2.08 -16.49
C HIS A 45 25.47 -2.21 -14.96
N LYS A 46 24.38 -2.62 -14.34
CA LYS A 46 24.21 -2.78 -12.89
C LYS A 46 23.54 -4.11 -12.57
N SER A 47 23.72 -4.52 -11.33
CA SER A 47 23.06 -5.66 -10.74
C SER A 47 22.39 -5.18 -9.45
N GLU A 48 21.07 -5.20 -9.43
CA GLU A 48 20.25 -4.60 -8.39
C GLU A 48 19.36 -5.66 -7.73
N GLY A 49 19.03 -5.46 -6.46
CA GLY A 49 18.06 -6.28 -5.75
C GLY A 49 16.65 -5.77 -6.02
N GLY A 50 15.74 -6.63 -6.47
CA GLY A 50 14.34 -6.28 -6.72
C GLY A 50 13.39 -7.49 -6.71
N GLY A 51 12.23 -7.33 -7.34
CA GLY A 51 11.14 -8.31 -7.31
C GLY A 51 10.17 -8.04 -6.17
N SER A 52 9.18 -8.92 -5.99
CA SER A 52 8.24 -8.77 -4.88
C SER A 52 8.89 -9.24 -3.57
N ILE A 53 8.88 -8.38 -2.56
CA ILE A 53 9.53 -8.63 -1.28
C ILE A 53 8.56 -9.30 -0.33
N ASP A 54 8.49 -10.62 -0.39
CA ASP A 54 7.55 -11.42 0.41
C ASP A 54 8.25 -12.50 1.25
N PRO A 55 7.69 -12.87 2.42
CA PRO A 55 6.52 -12.26 3.05
C PRO A 55 6.88 -10.93 3.74
N SER A 56 6.05 -9.90 3.54
CA SER A 56 6.16 -8.62 4.24
C SER A 56 4.86 -8.28 4.96
N TYR A 57 4.95 -7.52 6.05
CA TYR A 57 3.83 -7.23 6.94
C TYR A 57 3.75 -5.74 7.25
N LEU A 58 2.53 -5.21 7.28
CA LEU A 58 2.23 -3.86 7.72
C LEU A 58 1.28 -3.94 8.92
N ASN A 59 1.71 -3.49 10.09
CA ASN A 59 1.00 -3.67 11.36
C ASN A 59 0.55 -5.13 11.56
N GLU A 60 1.49 -6.06 11.39
CA GLU A 60 1.26 -7.52 11.48
C GLU A 60 0.35 -8.12 10.40
N ARG A 61 -0.23 -7.29 9.52
CA ARG A 61 -1.03 -7.74 8.38
C ARG A 61 -0.14 -8.08 7.20
N ALA A 62 -0.23 -9.32 6.72
CA ALA A 62 0.51 -9.76 5.54
C ALA A 62 0.11 -8.96 4.29
N LEU A 63 1.12 -8.46 3.58
CA LEU A 63 0.97 -7.85 2.27
C LEU A 63 0.96 -8.95 1.19
N LYS A 64 0.18 -8.75 0.13
CA LYS A 64 0.11 -9.75 -0.97
C LYS A 64 1.40 -9.76 -1.79
N TYR A 65 1.96 -8.57 -1.97
CA TYR A 65 3.22 -8.29 -2.65
C TYR A 65 3.77 -6.97 -2.12
N LEU A 66 5.06 -6.73 -2.32
CA LEU A 66 5.70 -5.46 -1.97
C LEU A 66 6.78 -5.15 -3.00
N TYR A 67 6.58 -4.11 -3.79
CA TYR A 67 7.53 -3.70 -4.84
C TYR A 67 8.18 -2.37 -4.50
N CYS A 68 9.42 -2.17 -4.94
CA CYS A 68 10.08 -0.87 -4.85
C CYS A 68 9.56 0.08 -5.94
N VAL A 69 9.40 1.36 -5.62
CA VAL A 69 9.01 2.39 -6.60
C VAL A 69 10.07 3.44 -6.84
N ASP A 70 10.95 3.66 -5.87
CA ASP A 70 12.07 4.59 -6.00
C ASP A 70 13.34 3.86 -6.46
N LEU A 71 14.23 4.56 -7.14
CA LEU A 71 15.57 4.09 -7.52
C LEU A 71 16.60 4.91 -6.73
N PHE A 72 17.79 4.37 -6.48
CA PHE A 72 18.90 5.04 -5.78
C PHE A 72 18.80 5.19 -4.25
N THR A 73 17.67 4.83 -3.65
CA THR A 73 17.52 4.70 -2.20
C THR A 73 17.50 3.22 -1.83
N PRO A 74 18.22 2.79 -0.77
CA PRO A 74 18.22 1.40 -0.34
C PRO A 74 17.05 1.12 0.60
N VAL A 75 16.61 -0.13 0.61
CA VAL A 75 15.81 -0.69 1.69
C VAL A 75 16.32 -2.11 1.98
N ASN A 76 16.30 -2.50 3.24
CA ASN A 76 16.83 -3.77 3.69
C ASN A 76 15.68 -4.77 3.85
N VAL A 77 15.94 -6.01 3.45
CA VAL A 77 15.09 -7.16 3.75
C VAL A 77 15.45 -7.77 5.10
N ASN A 78 14.51 -8.50 5.68
CA ASN A 78 14.58 -9.07 7.03
C ASN A 78 14.80 -8.01 8.11
N ASP A 79 14.10 -6.88 7.96
CA ASP A 79 14.31 -5.68 8.75
C ASP A 79 12.98 -5.02 9.14
N ASN A 80 13.01 -4.21 10.19
CA ASN A 80 11.85 -3.54 10.74
C ASN A 80 11.93 -2.02 10.55
N TYR A 81 10.78 -1.43 10.19
CA TYR A 81 10.60 -0.01 9.93
C TYR A 81 9.43 0.51 10.79
N PRO A 82 9.67 0.76 12.09
CA PRO A 82 8.63 1.13 13.04
C PRO A 82 8.06 2.54 12.86
N TYR A 83 8.68 3.39 12.04
CA TYR A 83 8.21 4.76 11.77
C TYR A 83 7.80 4.91 10.31
N THR A 84 7.17 3.88 9.76
CA THR A 84 6.69 3.89 8.38
C THR A 84 5.51 4.84 8.25
N THR A 85 5.40 5.51 7.11
CA THR A 85 4.18 6.26 6.75
C THR A 85 3.58 5.68 5.48
N VAL A 86 2.26 5.67 5.40
CA VAL A 86 1.53 5.17 4.23
C VAL A 86 0.56 6.21 3.74
N ASN A 87 0.33 6.23 2.43
CA ASN A 87 -0.66 7.08 1.80
C ASN A 87 -1.26 6.42 0.57
N ASN A 88 -2.36 6.97 0.09
CA ASN A 88 -3.09 6.52 -1.11
C ASN A 88 -2.99 7.56 -2.23
N SER A 89 -2.07 8.52 -2.12
CA SER A 89 -1.93 9.66 -3.04
C SER A 89 -0.67 9.56 -3.90
N ALA A 90 0.00 8.42 -3.89
CA ALA A 90 1.28 8.20 -4.57
C ALA A 90 2.39 9.18 -4.16
N ILE A 91 2.51 9.47 -2.87
CA ILE A 91 3.54 10.36 -2.35
C ILE A 91 4.68 9.53 -1.72
N ILE A 92 5.89 9.71 -2.25
CA ILE A 92 7.12 9.12 -1.71
C ILE A 92 8.10 10.26 -1.37
N HIS A 93 8.62 10.28 -0.14
CA HIS A 93 9.48 11.35 0.39
C HIS A 93 8.91 12.76 0.19
N GLY A 94 7.59 12.91 0.35
CA GLY A 94 6.89 14.19 0.17
C GLY A 94 6.67 14.61 -1.28
N ASN A 95 7.12 13.83 -2.26
CA ASN A 95 6.95 14.12 -3.68
C ASN A 95 6.00 13.11 -4.35
N PRO A 96 5.15 13.56 -5.30
CA PRO A 96 4.34 12.64 -6.08
C PRO A 96 5.23 11.75 -6.95
N VAL A 97 4.96 10.44 -6.95
CA VAL A 97 5.64 9.48 -7.80
C VAL A 97 5.34 9.80 -9.26
N LYS A 98 6.39 9.94 -10.06
CA LYS A 98 6.26 10.18 -11.49
C LYS A 98 5.54 9.00 -12.15
N ASN A 99 4.57 9.29 -13.02
CA ASN A 99 3.77 8.28 -13.71
C ASN A 99 3.04 7.29 -12.77
N ALA A 100 2.67 7.71 -11.55
CA ALA A 100 2.05 6.85 -10.54
C ALA A 100 0.82 6.07 -11.04
N GLY A 101 -0.03 6.67 -11.89
CA GLY A 101 -1.20 5.98 -12.45
C GLY A 101 -0.83 4.80 -13.37
N LYS A 102 0.29 4.90 -14.09
CA LYS A 102 0.82 3.80 -14.92
C LYS A 102 1.36 2.67 -14.02
N VAL A 103 2.07 3.02 -12.95
CA VAL A 103 2.51 2.06 -11.92
C VAL A 103 1.30 1.37 -11.28
N ALA A 104 0.26 2.12 -10.93
CA ALA A 104 -0.99 1.57 -10.40
C ALA A 104 -1.67 0.60 -11.38
N TYR A 105 -1.66 0.90 -12.69
CA TYR A 105 -2.16 -0.03 -13.71
C TYR A 105 -1.34 -1.33 -13.74
N LEU A 106 -0.01 -1.23 -13.75
CA LEU A 106 0.87 -2.39 -13.75
C LEU A 106 0.64 -3.30 -12.54
N LEU A 107 0.57 -2.71 -11.34
CA LEU A 107 0.32 -3.45 -10.11
C LEU A 107 -1.08 -4.06 -10.07
N GLY A 108 -2.09 -3.35 -10.58
CA GLY A 108 -3.47 -3.83 -10.61
C GLY A 108 -3.68 -5.06 -11.52
N ASN A 109 -2.90 -5.18 -12.59
CA ASN A 109 -3.02 -6.29 -13.55
C ASN A 109 -1.98 -7.39 -13.33
N TYR A 110 -0.78 -7.04 -12.88
CA TYR A 110 0.39 -7.93 -12.85
C TYR A 110 1.01 -8.10 -11.47
N GLY A 111 0.55 -7.35 -10.45
CA GLY A 111 1.05 -7.45 -9.08
C GLY A 111 0.82 -8.85 -8.50
N ILE A 112 1.91 -9.58 -8.28
CA ILE A 112 1.89 -10.92 -7.70
C ILE A 112 2.93 -11.01 -6.58
N GLY A 113 2.63 -11.83 -5.58
CA GLY A 113 3.61 -12.14 -4.55
C GLY A 113 4.62 -13.18 -5.03
N GLY A 114 5.75 -13.25 -4.33
CA GLY A 114 6.82 -14.20 -4.58
C GLY A 114 7.86 -13.74 -5.61
N GLN A 115 8.89 -14.56 -5.74
CA GLN A 115 9.98 -14.34 -6.68
C GLN A 115 9.74 -15.13 -7.98
N GLY A 116 10.30 -14.63 -9.09
CA GLY A 116 10.17 -15.25 -10.41
C GLY A 116 10.32 -14.24 -11.54
N GLU A 117 10.30 -14.73 -12.79
CA GLU A 117 10.50 -13.90 -13.98
C GLU A 117 9.46 -12.76 -14.07
N GLN A 118 8.21 -13.04 -13.70
CA GLN A 118 7.13 -12.04 -13.68
C GLN A 118 7.40 -10.93 -12.67
N ALA A 119 7.86 -11.28 -11.47
CA ALA A 119 8.15 -10.31 -10.42
C ALA A 119 9.38 -9.45 -10.77
N ILE A 120 10.41 -10.05 -11.38
CA ILE A 120 11.59 -9.34 -11.88
C ILE A 120 11.19 -8.37 -13.00
N ALA A 121 10.45 -8.87 -14.00
CA ALA A 121 10.00 -8.05 -15.12
C ALA A 121 9.10 -6.90 -14.66
N LEU A 122 8.20 -7.15 -13.69
CA LEU A 122 7.33 -6.12 -13.14
C LEU A 122 8.11 -5.07 -12.35
N GLN A 123 9.04 -5.47 -11.47
CA GLN A 123 9.89 -4.52 -10.73
C GLN A 123 10.70 -3.63 -11.69
N ALA A 124 11.30 -4.22 -12.73
CA ALA A 124 12.04 -3.46 -13.73
C ALA A 124 11.13 -2.52 -14.53
N ALA A 125 9.92 -2.96 -14.89
CA ALA A 125 8.95 -2.11 -15.58
C ALA A 125 8.50 -0.92 -14.70
N ILE A 126 8.32 -1.12 -13.40
CA ILE A 126 8.01 -0.04 -12.45
C ILE A 126 9.14 1.00 -12.44
N TRP A 127 10.40 0.57 -12.28
CA TRP A 127 11.54 1.50 -12.28
C TRP A 127 11.70 2.23 -13.61
N HIS A 128 11.47 1.56 -14.74
CA HIS A 128 11.47 2.21 -16.06
C HIS A 128 10.36 3.25 -16.19
N VAL A 129 9.14 2.95 -15.74
CA VAL A 129 8.01 3.88 -15.82
C VAL A 129 8.22 5.11 -14.92
N VAL A 130 8.83 4.93 -13.74
CA VAL A 130 9.11 6.03 -12.81
C VAL A 130 10.27 6.90 -13.30
N ASN A 131 11.34 6.31 -13.83
CA ASN A 131 12.57 7.04 -14.20
C ASN A 131 12.66 7.42 -15.69
N GLU A 132 11.81 6.84 -16.53
CA GLU A 132 11.81 6.94 -18.00
C GLU A 132 13.03 6.30 -18.69
N THR A 133 12.85 6.04 -20.00
CA THR A 133 13.85 5.45 -20.89
C THR A 133 15.15 6.25 -20.90
N GLY A 134 16.30 5.57 -20.87
CA GLY A 134 17.62 6.21 -20.85
C GLY A 134 18.12 6.59 -19.45
N VAL A 135 17.25 6.61 -18.44
CA VAL A 135 17.68 6.67 -17.03
C VAL A 135 17.77 5.28 -16.44
N TYR A 136 16.74 4.46 -16.64
CA TYR A 136 16.70 3.06 -16.24
C TYR A 136 16.13 2.20 -17.38
N ASP A 137 16.87 1.16 -17.74
CA ASP A 137 16.43 0.14 -18.68
C ASP A 137 16.79 -1.25 -18.14
N LEU A 138 15.95 -2.26 -18.40
CA LEU A 138 16.32 -3.64 -18.12
C LEU A 138 17.46 -4.06 -19.07
N ASP A 139 18.52 -4.67 -18.53
CA ASP A 139 19.59 -5.24 -19.35
C ASP A 139 19.15 -6.60 -19.91
N ILE A 140 18.38 -6.54 -20.99
CA ILE A 140 17.79 -7.71 -21.65
C ILE A 140 18.87 -8.68 -22.15
N GLU A 141 20.01 -8.17 -22.62
CA GLU A 141 21.10 -8.97 -23.19
C GLU A 141 21.81 -9.82 -22.13
N SER A 142 21.82 -9.35 -20.88
CA SER A 142 22.34 -10.12 -19.75
C SER A 142 21.46 -11.32 -19.36
N TYR A 143 20.24 -11.43 -19.89
CA TYR A 143 19.39 -12.60 -19.68
C TYR A 143 19.49 -13.56 -20.88
N GLY A 144 19.64 -14.85 -20.58
CA GLY A 144 19.68 -15.89 -21.62
C GLY A 144 18.41 -15.93 -22.46
N SER A 145 18.52 -16.42 -23.69
CA SER A 145 17.42 -16.49 -24.67
C SER A 145 16.20 -17.32 -24.24
N THR A 146 16.35 -18.15 -23.19
CA THR A 146 15.26 -18.96 -22.61
C THR A 146 14.44 -18.22 -21.56
N SER A 147 14.86 -17.02 -21.14
CA SER A 147 14.14 -16.26 -20.12
C SER A 147 12.99 -15.45 -20.72
N ASN A 148 11.82 -15.47 -20.06
CA ASN A 148 10.67 -14.66 -20.49
C ASN A 148 10.70 -13.24 -19.90
N ILE A 149 11.71 -12.90 -19.09
CA ILE A 149 11.79 -11.59 -18.41
C ILE A 149 11.72 -10.45 -19.43
N ALA A 150 12.47 -10.53 -20.53
CA ALA A 150 12.50 -9.51 -21.56
C ALA A 150 11.13 -9.33 -22.25
N THR A 151 10.47 -10.44 -22.58
CA THR A 151 9.14 -10.43 -23.19
C THR A 151 8.10 -9.83 -22.26
N LEU A 152 8.12 -10.21 -20.98
CA LEU A 152 7.20 -9.68 -19.96
C LEU A 152 7.45 -8.20 -19.71
N TYR A 153 8.71 -7.79 -19.57
CA TYR A 153 9.11 -6.39 -19.39
C TYR A 153 8.62 -5.51 -20.54
N ASN A 154 8.87 -5.91 -21.78
CA ASN A 154 8.43 -5.18 -22.97
C ASN A 154 6.90 -5.10 -23.05
N LYS A 155 6.19 -6.19 -22.71
CA LYS A 155 4.73 -6.20 -22.60
C LYS A 155 4.24 -5.15 -21.59
N TYR A 156 4.80 -5.16 -20.38
CA TYR A 156 4.39 -4.26 -19.30
C TYR A 156 4.62 -2.79 -19.65
N ILE A 157 5.79 -2.43 -20.18
CA ILE A 157 6.07 -1.04 -20.60
C ILE A 157 5.14 -0.59 -21.72
N ASN A 158 4.88 -1.45 -22.71
CA ASN A 158 3.98 -1.13 -23.80
C ASN A 158 2.55 -0.86 -23.29
N GLU A 159 2.03 -1.70 -22.38
CA GLU A 159 0.71 -1.46 -21.79
C GLU A 159 0.67 -0.23 -20.88
N ALA A 160 1.73 0.04 -20.11
CA ALA A 160 1.84 1.23 -19.29
C ALA A 160 1.94 2.53 -20.12
N THR A 161 2.24 2.45 -21.42
CA THR A 161 2.29 3.62 -22.29
C THR A 161 0.89 4.20 -22.53
N THR A 162 -0.13 3.33 -22.65
CA THR A 162 -1.51 3.71 -23.00
C THR A 162 -2.49 3.60 -21.85
N ASN A 163 -2.15 2.87 -20.79
CA ASN A 163 -3.06 2.63 -19.67
C ASN A 163 -2.59 3.28 -18.37
N SER A 164 -3.58 3.68 -17.56
CA SER A 164 -3.38 4.24 -16.23
C SER A 164 -4.53 3.77 -15.33
N SER A 165 -4.29 3.68 -14.03
CA SER A 165 -5.30 3.30 -13.04
C SER A 165 -5.28 4.26 -11.85
N ASP A 166 -6.30 4.11 -11.00
CA ASP A 166 -6.46 4.89 -9.80
C ASP A 166 -5.42 4.50 -8.74
N VAL A 167 -4.57 5.46 -8.38
CA VAL A 167 -3.48 5.29 -7.40
C VAL A 167 -3.99 5.07 -5.99
N SER A 168 -5.24 5.45 -5.70
CA SER A 168 -5.84 5.34 -4.37
C SER A 168 -6.12 3.90 -3.93
N LYS A 169 -6.11 2.96 -4.90
CA LYS A 169 -6.27 1.52 -4.66
C LYS A 169 -5.03 0.84 -4.09
N PHE A 170 -3.91 1.57 -3.97
CA PHE A 170 -2.63 1.04 -3.52
C PHE A 170 -2.13 1.78 -2.29
N LEU A 171 -1.34 1.09 -1.47
CA LEU A 171 -0.58 1.70 -0.40
C LEU A 171 0.77 2.13 -0.93
N TRP A 172 1.07 3.42 -0.79
CA TRP A 172 2.37 4.01 -1.08
C TRP A 172 3.08 4.22 0.25
N ILE A 173 4.17 3.49 0.43
CA ILE A 173 4.78 3.23 1.72
C ILE A 173 6.16 3.91 1.73
N ASN A 174 6.38 4.74 2.74
CA ASN A 174 7.67 5.36 3.04
C ASN A 174 8.23 4.70 4.29
N PRO A 175 9.16 3.73 4.15
CA PRO A 175 9.74 3.06 5.30
C PRO A 175 10.52 4.05 6.16
N GLY A 176 10.44 3.89 7.48
CA GLY A 176 11.16 4.73 8.44
C GLY A 176 11.67 3.92 9.63
N LYS A 177 12.95 4.10 9.96
CA LYS A 177 13.58 3.49 11.15
C LYS A 177 13.70 4.42 12.34
N ASP A 178 13.60 5.72 12.09
CA ASP A 178 13.70 6.76 13.10
C ASP A 178 12.68 7.87 12.84
N VAL A 179 12.46 8.69 13.85
CA VAL A 179 11.62 9.89 13.75
C VAL A 179 12.21 10.97 12.83
N LYS A 180 13.46 10.83 12.39
CA LYS A 180 14.11 11.75 11.45
C LYS A 180 13.84 11.39 9.99
N HIS A 181 13.19 10.26 9.75
CA HIS A 181 12.75 9.79 8.44
C HIS A 181 13.92 9.73 7.45
N THR A 182 15.00 9.03 7.80
CA THR A 182 16.03 8.68 6.81
C THR A 182 15.34 8.10 5.57
N ASN A 183 15.64 8.66 4.39
CA ASN A 183 14.97 8.28 3.14
C ASN A 183 15.37 6.87 2.72
N TYR A 184 14.54 5.88 3.05
CA TYR A 184 14.61 4.52 2.53
C TYR A 184 13.80 4.39 1.25
N GLN A 185 14.09 3.37 0.44
CA GLN A 185 13.37 3.13 -0.81
C GLN A 185 11.86 3.16 -0.63
N GLY A 186 11.19 4.00 -1.42
CA GLY A 186 9.73 4.02 -1.48
C GLY A 186 9.22 2.67 -1.96
N LEU A 187 8.13 2.21 -1.35
CA LEU A 187 7.52 0.92 -1.66
C LEU A 187 6.05 1.07 -2.02
N VAL A 188 5.51 0.06 -2.68
CA VAL A 188 4.10 0.00 -3.04
C VAL A 188 3.54 -1.41 -2.85
N SER A 189 2.33 -1.47 -2.31
CA SER A 189 1.57 -2.71 -2.13
C SER A 189 0.10 -2.48 -2.45
N ASN A 190 -0.67 -3.56 -2.57
CA ASN A 190 -2.12 -3.46 -2.68
C ASN A 190 -2.71 -2.83 -1.42
N SER A 191 -3.74 -1.99 -1.56
CA SER A 191 -4.53 -1.58 -0.40
C SER A 191 -5.21 -2.81 0.19
N PRO A 192 -4.96 -3.12 1.47
CA PRO A 192 -5.52 -4.31 2.06
C PRO A 192 -6.97 -3.95 2.40
N ASN A 193 -7.93 -4.68 1.81
CA ASN A 193 -9.37 -4.39 1.90
C ASN A 193 -9.79 -4.07 3.35
N PRO A 194 -10.77 -3.16 3.57
CA PRO A 194 -11.30 -2.89 4.90
C PRO A 194 -11.69 -4.22 5.56
N GLU A 195 -11.21 -4.45 6.77
CA GLU A 195 -11.50 -5.68 7.50
C GLU A 195 -13.03 -5.81 7.70
N PRO A 196 -13.58 -7.04 7.70
CA PRO A 196 -15.01 -7.29 7.98
C PRO A 196 -15.50 -6.62 9.26
N SER A 197 -14.62 -6.45 10.26
CA SER A 197 -14.93 -5.79 11.54
C SER A 197 -15.36 -4.33 11.37
N THR A 198 -14.82 -3.58 10.40
CA THR A 198 -15.22 -2.19 10.13
C THR A 198 -16.63 -2.13 9.53
N TYR A 199 -16.98 -3.09 8.68
CA TYR A 199 -18.37 -3.25 8.20
C TYR A 199 -19.30 -3.64 9.34
N VAL A 200 -18.88 -4.54 10.21
CA VAL A 200 -19.67 -4.93 11.40
C VAL A 200 -19.87 -3.74 12.33
N LEU A 201 -18.85 -2.92 12.58
CA LEU A 201 -18.98 -1.72 13.43
C LEU A 201 -19.89 -0.67 12.80
N LEU A 202 -19.80 -0.46 11.48
CA LEU A 202 -20.68 0.45 10.74
C LEU A 202 -22.13 -0.05 10.74
N CYS A 203 -22.35 -1.35 10.51
CA CYS A 203 -23.67 -1.98 10.56
C CYS A 203 -24.28 -1.94 11.96
N LEU A 204 -23.49 -2.25 13.00
CA LEU A 204 -23.94 -2.18 14.39
C LEU A 204 -24.23 -0.73 14.80
N GLY A 205 -23.36 0.21 14.44
CA GLY A 205 -23.58 1.65 14.67
C GLY A 205 -24.86 2.17 14.01
N GLY A 206 -25.11 1.79 12.75
CA GLY A 206 -26.34 2.13 12.03
C GLY A 206 -27.60 1.55 12.67
N LEU A 207 -27.55 0.30 13.16
CA LEU A 207 -28.66 -0.34 13.86
C LEU A 207 -29.00 0.37 15.18
N PHE A 208 -28.00 0.82 15.95
CA PHE A 208 -28.24 1.57 17.20
C PHE A 208 -28.91 2.93 16.95
N VAL A 209 -28.54 3.63 15.87
CA VAL A 209 -29.21 4.89 15.48
C VAL A 209 -30.65 4.64 15.02
N ALA A 210 -30.88 3.62 14.19
CA ALA A 210 -32.21 3.26 13.72
C ALA A 210 -33.15 2.86 14.88
N PHE A 211 -32.66 2.14 15.89
CA PHE A 211 -33.45 1.76 17.06
C PHE A 211 -33.82 2.96 17.94
N ARG A 212 -32.92 3.97 18.06
CA ARG A 212 -33.23 5.22 18.78
C ARG A 212 -34.28 6.07 18.04
N LEU A 213 -34.19 6.19 16.72
CA LEU A 213 -35.15 6.94 15.91
C LEU A 213 -36.55 6.31 15.89
N ARG A 214 -36.62 4.96 15.88
CA ARG A 214 -37.89 4.23 16.01
C ARG A 214 -38.54 4.40 17.38
N LYS A 215 -37.75 4.58 18.44
CA LYS A 215 -38.28 4.78 19.80
C LYS A 215 -38.81 6.21 20.03
N SER A 216 -38.26 7.23 19.36
CA SER A 216 -38.74 8.61 19.53
C SER A 216 -39.98 8.96 18.69
N SER A 217 -40.35 8.12 17.71
CA SER A 217 -41.52 8.30 16.84
C SER A 217 -42.79 7.60 17.36
N GLY A 218 -42.71 6.91 18.51
CA GLY A 218 -43.81 6.12 19.09
C GLY A 218 -44.60 6.77 20.22
N THR A 219 -44.57 8.10 20.40
CA THR A 219 -45.36 8.77 21.46
C THR A 219 -46.33 9.79 20.87
N SER A 220 -47.31 9.29 20.12
CA SER A 220 -48.58 9.98 19.86
C SER A 220 -49.70 8.95 19.86
N ALA A 221 -50.31 8.73 21.02
CA ALA A 221 -51.63 8.14 21.17
C ALA A 221 -52.24 8.68 22.47
N VAL A 222 -53.04 9.74 22.36
CA VAL A 222 -54.50 9.74 22.60
C VAL A 222 -54.85 9.40 24.05
N THR A 223 -55.27 10.41 24.80
CA THR A 223 -56.11 10.24 25.98
C THR A 223 -57.39 11.03 25.72
N VAL A 224 -58.51 10.31 25.81
CA VAL A 224 -59.90 10.78 25.72
C VAL A 224 -60.22 11.70 26.90
#